data_AF-C7BMH5-F1
#
_entry.id   AF-C7BMH5-F1
#
_cell.length_a   1.000
_cell.length_b   1.000
_cell.length_c   1.000
_cell.angle_alpha   90.00
_cell.angle_beta   90.00
_cell.angle_gamma   90.00
#
_symmetry.space_group_name_H-M   'P 1'
#
loop_
_entity.id
_entity.type
_entity.pdbx_description
1 polymer ?
#
loop_
_entity_poly.entity_id
_entity_poly.type
_entity_poly.pdbx_seq_one_letter_code
_entity_poly.pdbx_strand_id
1 'polypeptide(L)'
;MTYQGRGRPAKDQRAQIHYQLSGRAYSQLDKAADARLQVGMFILATNDMDEEALDMETLLANYKAQQKVERGFRFLKSPEFLTASLYLKKPERIEALLMVMTCSLMVYAALEHKIRSGLKQNAAFYPDMKNRQTQSPTARWVFLTFEGINTFEFQEHRRVTGIQPYQSDLLKILGQWYESFYS
;
A
#
# COMPACT_ATOMS: atom_id res chain seq x y z
N MET A 1 29.04 -39.67 -6.84
CA MET A 1 30.04 -39.06 -7.74
C MET A 1 29.65 -39.41 -9.16
N THR A 2 29.40 -38.42 -9.99
CA THR A 2 28.94 -38.61 -11.36
C THR A 2 29.97 -38.00 -12.29
N TYR A 3 30.37 -38.75 -13.32
CA TYR A 3 31.24 -38.26 -14.38
C TYR A 3 30.39 -38.05 -15.63
N GLN A 4 30.55 -36.92 -16.32
CA GLN A 4 29.81 -36.68 -17.55
C GLN A 4 30.47 -37.47 -18.70
N GLY A 5 29.76 -38.47 -19.22
CA GLY A 5 30.16 -39.32 -20.35
C GLY A 5 30.02 -40.82 -20.06
N ARG A 6 29.78 -41.62 -21.10
CA ARG A 6 29.78 -43.10 -21.00
C ARG A 6 31.20 -43.64 -21.18
N GLY A 7 31.64 -44.52 -20.28
CA GLY A 7 32.94 -45.20 -20.34
C GLY A 7 33.81 -44.99 -19.10
N ARG A 8 35.01 -45.58 -19.09
CA ARG A 8 35.98 -45.45 -17.98
C ARG A 8 36.54 -44.01 -17.96
N PRO A 9 36.38 -43.25 -16.87
CA PRO A 9 36.83 -41.86 -16.80
C PRO A 9 38.36 -41.74 -16.89
N ALA A 10 38.84 -40.68 -17.55
CA ALA A 10 40.26 -40.38 -17.69
C ALA A 10 40.87 -39.94 -16.35
N LYS A 11 42.18 -40.15 -16.16
CA LYS A 11 42.88 -39.97 -14.87
C LYS A 11 42.75 -38.54 -14.30
N ASP A 12 42.54 -37.54 -15.15
CA ASP A 12 42.44 -36.13 -14.78
C ASP A 12 41.00 -35.55 -14.89
N GLN A 13 40.00 -36.40 -15.12
CA GLN A 13 38.62 -35.94 -15.29
C GLN A 13 37.98 -35.57 -13.95
N ARG A 14 37.62 -34.30 -13.76
CA ARG A 14 37.02 -33.79 -12.52
C ARG A 14 35.61 -34.37 -12.32
N ALA A 15 35.42 -35.14 -11.26
CA ALA A 15 34.14 -35.71 -10.87
C ALA A 15 33.16 -34.62 -10.41
N GLN A 16 31.88 -34.70 -10.79
CA GLN A 16 30.84 -33.93 -10.12
C GLN A 16 30.46 -34.64 -8.82
N ILE A 17 30.74 -33.96 -7.71
CA ILE A 17 30.38 -34.41 -6.37
C ILE A 17 29.03 -33.78 -6.03
N HIS A 18 28.01 -34.62 -5.87
CA HIS A 18 26.70 -34.19 -5.39
C HIS A 18 26.55 -34.59 -3.94
N TYR A 19 26.14 -33.63 -3.11
CA TYR A 19 25.79 -33.86 -1.73
C TYR A 19 24.28 -33.96 -1.63
N GLN A 20 23.79 -35.04 -1.04
CA GLN A 20 22.39 -35.19 -0.69
C GLN A 20 22.26 -35.03 0.82
N LEU A 21 21.61 -33.94 1.23
CA LEU A 21 21.29 -33.69 2.63
C LEU A 21 19.93 -34.30 2.94
N SER A 22 19.91 -35.23 3.89
CA SER A 22 18.70 -35.83 4.42
C SER A 22 18.57 -35.42 5.88
N GLY A 23 17.40 -34.90 6.25
CA GLY A 23 17.13 -34.46 7.61
C GLY A 23 15.64 -34.53 7.92
N ARG A 24 15.31 -34.55 9.22
CA ARG A 24 13.95 -34.39 9.71
C ARG A 24 13.86 -33.07 10.45
N ALA A 25 12.81 -32.30 10.19
CA ALA A 25 12.54 -31.09 10.95
C ALA A 25 12.18 -31.49 12.38
N TYR A 26 12.85 -30.89 13.36
CA TYR A 26 12.47 -30.98 14.76
C TYR A 26 12.32 -29.58 15.33
N SER A 27 11.36 -29.42 16.23
CA SER A 27 11.16 -28.18 16.97
C SER A 27 11.76 -28.34 18.36
N GLN A 28 12.63 -27.42 18.76
CA GLN A 28 13.16 -27.37 20.12
C GLN A 28 12.10 -26.75 21.04
N LEU A 29 11.38 -27.59 21.78
CA LEU A 29 10.26 -27.18 22.61
C LEU A 29 10.67 -26.21 23.73
N ASP A 30 11.87 -26.36 24.29
CA ASP A 30 12.38 -25.47 25.34
C ASP A 30 12.57 -24.03 24.82
N LYS A 31 13.20 -23.89 23.65
CA LYS A 31 13.33 -22.57 23.00
C LYS A 31 11.99 -21.97 22.60
N ALA A 32 11.04 -22.81 22.22
CA ALA A 32 9.68 -22.36 21.92
C ALA A 32 8.94 -21.89 23.19
N ALA A 33 9.18 -22.54 24.33
CA ALA A 33 8.65 -22.13 25.63
C ALA A 33 9.31 -20.82 26.10
N ASP A 34 10.63 -20.69 25.99
CA ASP A 34 11.36 -19.46 26.32
C ASP A 34 10.92 -18.29 25.44
N ALA A 35 10.76 -18.52 24.12
CA ALA A 35 10.26 -17.51 23.20
C ALA A 35 8.81 -17.10 23.53
N ARG A 36 7.97 -18.03 23.98
CA ARG A 36 6.60 -17.74 24.44
C ARG A 36 6.58 -16.87 25.70
N LEU A 37 7.52 -17.07 26.61
CA LEU A 37 7.70 -16.22 27.81
C LEU A 37 8.18 -14.81 27.46
N GLN A 38 8.87 -14.63 26.33
CA GLN A 38 9.24 -13.31 25.80
C GLN A 38 8.13 -12.63 24.99
N VAL A 39 6.98 -13.28 24.78
CA VAL A 39 5.85 -12.64 24.12
C VAL A 39 5.29 -11.61 25.10
N GLY A 40 5.62 -10.34 24.85
CA GLY A 40 5.21 -9.22 25.69
C GLY A 40 3.70 -9.18 25.91
N MET A 41 3.30 -8.79 27.12
CA MET A 41 1.91 -8.54 27.44
C MET A 41 1.41 -7.33 26.65
N PHE A 42 0.31 -7.49 25.93
CA PHE A 42 -0.32 -6.42 25.16
C PHE A 42 -1.59 -5.97 25.88
N ILE A 43 -1.47 -4.89 26.66
CA ILE A 43 -2.55 -4.35 27.49
C ILE A 43 -3.28 -3.28 26.68
N LEU A 44 -4.60 -3.42 26.57
CA LEU A 44 -5.50 -2.38 26.07
C LEU A 44 -6.42 -1.94 27.21
N ALA A 45 -6.57 -0.63 27.37
CA ALA A 45 -7.48 -0.03 28.34
C ALA A 45 -8.42 0.92 27.61
N THR A 46 -9.71 0.85 27.94
CA THR A 46 -10.76 1.72 27.44
C THR A 46 -11.56 2.30 28.60
N ASN A 47 -12.11 3.49 28.43
CA ASN A 47 -13.08 4.07 29.37
C ASN A 47 -14.52 3.62 29.06
N ASP A 48 -14.70 2.87 27.97
CA ASP A 48 -15.99 2.31 27.58
C ASP A 48 -16.34 1.14 28.49
N MET A 49 -17.48 1.22 29.16
CA MET A 49 -17.93 0.26 30.18
C MET A 49 -19.01 -0.68 29.64
N ASP A 50 -19.48 -0.46 28.42
CA ASP A 50 -20.53 -1.25 27.80
C ASP A 50 -19.92 -2.38 26.95
N GLU A 51 -19.91 -3.59 27.53
CA GLU A 51 -19.37 -4.80 26.90
C GLU A 51 -20.19 -5.27 25.69
N GLU A 52 -21.47 -4.86 25.57
CA GLU A 52 -22.30 -5.17 24.39
C GLU A 52 -22.04 -4.19 23.24
N ALA A 53 -21.69 -2.93 23.56
CA ALA A 53 -21.37 -1.92 22.55
C ALA A 53 -19.94 -2.04 22.01
N LEU A 54 -18.97 -2.50 22.82
CA LEU A 54 -17.58 -2.62 22.43
C LEU A 54 -16.96 -3.96 22.87
N ASP A 55 -17.16 -4.98 22.04
CA ASP A 55 -16.53 -6.27 22.27
C ASP A 55 -14.99 -6.22 22.12
N MET A 56 -14.33 -7.23 22.66
CA MET A 56 -12.86 -7.33 22.65
C MET A 56 -12.28 -7.38 21.22
N GLU A 57 -13.00 -8.00 20.27
CA GLU A 57 -12.56 -8.09 18.87
C GLU A 57 -12.56 -6.71 18.20
N THR A 58 -13.64 -5.97 18.36
CA THR A 58 -13.84 -4.61 17.86
C THR A 58 -12.85 -3.65 18.52
N LEU A 59 -12.63 -3.77 19.83
CA LEU A 59 -11.64 -2.98 20.56
C LEU A 59 -10.22 -3.20 20.01
N LEU A 60 -9.83 -4.45 19.79
CA LEU A 60 -8.53 -4.79 19.20
C LEU A 60 -8.43 -4.31 17.74
N ALA A 61 -9.48 -4.49 16.94
CA ALA A 61 -9.53 -4.05 15.56
C ALA A 61 -9.40 -2.53 15.44
N ASN A 62 -10.09 -1.77 16.29
CA ASN A 62 -10.01 -0.32 16.36
C ASN A 62 -8.60 0.15 16.74
N TYR A 63 -8.00 -0.45 17.76
CA TYR A 63 -6.62 -0.13 18.12
C TYR A 63 -5.65 -0.41 16.96
N LYS A 64 -5.75 -1.58 16.32
CA LYS A 64 -4.88 -1.92 15.18
C LYS A 64 -5.11 -1.02 13.97
N ALA A 65 -6.32 -0.48 13.80
CA ALA A 65 -6.63 0.48 12.74
C ALA A 65 -5.86 1.81 12.90
N GLN A 66 -5.41 2.17 14.12
CA GLN A 66 -4.60 3.36 14.37
C GLN A 66 -3.28 3.36 13.58
N GLN A 67 -2.70 2.19 13.27
CA GLN A 67 -1.52 2.07 12.40
C GLN A 67 -1.74 2.60 10.97
N LYS A 68 -3.00 2.78 10.52
CA LYS A 68 -3.28 3.44 9.25
C LYS A 68 -2.95 4.93 9.31
N VAL A 69 -3.22 5.58 10.45
CA VAL A 69 -2.91 6.99 10.69
C VAL A 69 -1.40 7.22 10.68
N GLU A 70 -0.62 6.34 11.33
CA GLU A 70 0.84 6.42 11.36
C GLU A 70 1.48 6.33 9.97
N ARG A 71 0.90 5.53 9.08
CA ARG A 71 1.33 5.46 7.67
C ARG A 71 1.09 6.77 6.94
N GLY A 72 0.00 7.48 7.25
CA GLY A 72 -0.25 8.83 6.75
C GLY A 72 0.82 9.82 7.22
N PHE A 73 1.22 9.76 8.49
CA PHE A 73 2.32 10.60 8.99
C PHE A 73 3.69 10.27 8.37
N ARG A 74 3.92 9.03 7.96
CA ARG A 74 5.13 8.67 7.19
C ARG A 74 5.20 9.41 5.85
N PHE A 75 4.06 9.63 5.20
CA PHE A 75 3.98 10.39 3.95
C PHE A 75 4.43 11.85 4.15
N LEU A 76 3.99 12.50 5.23
CA LEU A 76 4.43 13.86 5.60
C LEU A 76 5.94 13.95 5.86
N LYS A 77 6.54 12.85 6.30
CA LYS A 77 7.98 12.73 6.55
C LYS A 77 8.77 12.28 5.31
N SER A 78 8.11 12.06 4.17
CA SER A 78 8.80 11.59 2.98
C SER A 78 9.68 12.70 2.38
N PRO A 79 10.89 12.38 1.89
CA PRO A 79 11.79 13.36 1.29
C PRO A 79 11.16 14.11 0.10
N GLU A 80 10.26 13.45 -0.62
CA GLU A 80 9.49 13.98 -1.75
C GLU A 80 8.64 15.20 -1.35
N PHE A 81 8.16 15.27 -0.11
CA PHE A 81 7.39 16.38 0.44
C PHE A 81 8.23 17.36 1.28
N LEU A 82 9.26 16.85 1.98
CA LEU A 82 10.15 17.65 2.82
C LEU A 82 11.17 18.50 2.03
N THR A 83 11.34 18.27 0.73
CA THR A 83 12.12 19.17 -0.14
C THR A 83 11.60 20.60 -0.11
N ALA A 84 10.29 20.83 0.08
CA ALA A 84 9.72 22.16 0.24
C ALA A 84 10.04 22.79 1.62
N SER A 85 10.15 21.99 2.68
CA SER A 85 10.44 22.47 4.04
C SER A 85 11.92 22.81 4.24
N LEU A 86 12.84 22.21 3.48
CA LEU A 86 14.27 22.55 3.44
C LEU A 86 14.53 24.03 3.08
N TYR A 87 13.61 24.70 2.39
CA TYR A 87 13.72 26.11 2.01
C TYR A 87 13.03 27.08 3.00
N LEU A 88 12.37 26.57 4.04
CA LEU A 88 11.66 27.38 5.02
C LEU A 88 12.54 27.69 6.24
N LYS A 89 12.91 28.95 6.39
CA LYS A 89 13.79 29.42 7.46
C LYS A 89 13.07 29.88 8.73
N LYS A 90 11.77 30.16 8.65
CA LYS A 90 10.97 30.75 9.73
C LYS A 90 10.00 29.73 10.32
N PRO A 91 9.91 29.57 11.66
CA PRO A 91 9.03 28.60 12.32
C PRO A 91 7.56 28.71 11.88
N GLU A 92 7.04 29.93 11.73
CA GLU A 92 5.63 30.17 11.37
C GLU A 92 5.29 29.63 9.97
N ARG A 93 6.27 29.65 9.05
CA ARG A 93 6.07 29.09 7.71
C ARG A 93 6.10 27.56 7.73
N ILE A 94 6.88 26.97 8.62
CA ILE A 94 6.93 25.51 8.81
C ILE A 94 5.58 25.04 9.36
N GLU A 95 5.03 25.74 10.35
CA GLU A 95 3.70 25.45 10.91
C GLU A 95 2.60 25.56 9.86
N ALA A 96 2.57 26.65 9.09
CA ALA A 96 1.61 26.83 8.01
C ALA A 96 1.72 25.72 6.94
N LEU A 97 2.94 25.34 6.55
CA LEU A 97 3.16 24.24 5.61
C LEU A 97 2.67 22.90 6.19
N LEU A 98 2.97 22.61 7.45
CA LEU A 98 2.50 21.39 8.11
C LEU A 98 0.96 21.32 8.17
N MET A 99 0.29 22.46 8.39
CA MET A 99 -1.17 22.54 8.35
C MET A 99 -1.72 22.24 6.95
N VAL A 100 -1.14 22.83 5.90
CA VAL A 100 -1.56 22.55 4.52
C VAL A 100 -1.33 21.09 4.17
N MET A 101 -0.17 20.53 4.50
CA MET A 101 0.15 19.14 4.20
C MET A 101 -0.75 18.15 4.96
N THR A 102 -1.11 18.42 6.22
CA THR A 102 -2.06 17.59 6.98
C THR A 102 -3.47 17.67 6.39
N CYS A 103 -3.91 18.85 5.94
CA CYS A 103 -5.17 19.02 5.20
C CYS A 103 -5.16 18.21 3.89
N SER A 104 -4.08 18.29 3.11
CA SER A 104 -3.94 17.49 1.88
C SER A 104 -4.03 16.00 2.19
N LEU A 105 -3.36 15.51 3.24
CA LEU A 105 -3.42 14.11 3.65
C LEU A 105 -4.85 13.67 4.00
N MET A 106 -5.63 14.53 4.66
CA MET A 106 -7.04 14.27 4.95
C MET A 106 -7.85 14.12 3.66
N VAL A 107 -7.65 15.01 2.67
CA VAL A 107 -8.30 14.92 1.35
C VAL A 107 -7.91 13.62 0.65
N TYR A 108 -6.63 13.24 0.67
CA TYR A 108 -6.17 11.96 0.10
C TYR A 108 -6.84 10.76 0.77
N ALA A 109 -6.96 10.75 2.09
CA ALA A 109 -7.59 9.67 2.83
C ALA A 109 -9.09 9.57 2.53
N ALA A 110 -9.78 10.71 2.47
CA ALA A 110 -11.20 10.78 2.11
C ALA A 110 -11.45 10.29 0.67
N LEU A 111 -10.60 10.71 -0.28
CA LEU A 111 -10.69 10.26 -1.67
C LEU A 111 -10.40 8.77 -1.80
N GLU A 112 -9.36 8.27 -1.14
CA GLU A 112 -9.03 6.84 -1.11
C GLU A 112 -10.19 6.02 -0.54
N HIS A 113 -10.81 6.48 0.54
CA HIS A 113 -11.99 5.85 1.10
C HIS A 113 -13.14 5.82 0.10
N LYS A 114 -13.45 6.96 -0.55
CA LYS A 114 -14.51 7.08 -1.55
C LYS A 114 -14.29 6.14 -2.74
N ILE A 115 -13.08 6.10 -3.29
CA ILE A 115 -12.71 5.21 -4.41
C ILE A 115 -12.90 3.75 -4.01
N ARG A 116 -12.36 3.33 -2.87
CA ARG A 116 -12.44 1.93 -2.42
C ARG A 116 -13.87 1.50 -2.11
N SER A 117 -14.66 2.38 -1.48
CA SER A 117 -16.07 2.12 -1.22
C SER A 117 -16.86 1.98 -2.52
N GLY A 118 -16.64 2.88 -3.49
CA GLY A 118 -17.28 2.80 -4.81
C GLY A 118 -16.91 1.54 -5.59
N LEU A 119 -15.63 1.16 -5.61
CA LEU A 119 -15.17 -0.07 -6.28
C LEU A 119 -15.79 -1.33 -5.68
N LYS A 120 -15.88 -1.40 -4.34
CA LYS A 120 -16.52 -2.53 -3.64
C LYS A 120 -18.01 -2.62 -3.93
N GLN A 121 -18.72 -1.50 -3.91
CA GLN A 121 -20.17 -1.46 -4.17
C GLN A 121 -20.52 -1.90 -5.59
N ASN A 122 -19.68 -1.55 -6.57
CA ASN A 122 -19.89 -1.89 -7.98
C ASN A 122 -19.19 -3.20 -8.41
N ALA A 123 -18.58 -3.94 -7.46
CA ALA A 123 -17.74 -5.11 -7.73
C ALA A 123 -16.69 -4.89 -8.84
N ALA A 124 -16.24 -3.65 -9.00
CA ALA A 124 -15.30 -3.24 -10.04
C ALA A 124 -13.86 -3.32 -9.54
N PHE A 125 -12.92 -3.43 -10.46
CA PHE A 125 -11.50 -3.54 -10.16
C PHE A 125 -10.72 -2.41 -10.83
N TYR A 126 -9.64 -1.99 -10.17
CA TYR A 126 -8.70 -1.02 -10.66
C TYR A 126 -7.30 -1.66 -10.75
N PRO A 127 -6.49 -1.38 -11.78
CA PRO A 127 -5.14 -1.91 -11.85
C PRO A 127 -4.27 -1.32 -10.73
N ASP A 128 -3.46 -2.15 -10.07
CA ASP A 128 -2.39 -1.75 -9.15
C ASP A 128 -1.08 -1.44 -9.91
N MET A 129 -0.03 -0.96 -9.23
CA MET A 129 1.30 -0.69 -9.82
C MET A 129 1.93 -1.89 -10.54
N LYS A 130 1.50 -3.10 -10.18
CA LYS A 130 1.92 -4.37 -10.82
C LYS A 130 0.92 -4.87 -11.87
N ASN A 131 0.01 -4.02 -12.34
CA ASN A 131 -1.11 -4.35 -13.23
C ASN A 131 -2.04 -5.47 -12.71
N ARG A 132 -2.08 -5.67 -11.39
CA ARG A 132 -3.01 -6.62 -10.77
C ARG A 132 -4.32 -5.93 -10.46
N GLN A 133 -5.43 -6.60 -10.73
CA GLN A 133 -6.76 -6.09 -10.43
C GLN A 133 -6.96 -6.02 -8.90
N THR A 134 -7.32 -4.85 -8.39
CA THR A 134 -7.55 -4.62 -6.95
C THR A 134 -8.77 -3.74 -6.72
N GLN A 135 -9.47 -3.99 -5.61
CA GLN A 135 -10.55 -3.12 -5.11
C GLN A 135 -10.05 -2.12 -4.07
N SER A 136 -8.76 -2.18 -3.73
CA SER A 136 -8.12 -1.35 -2.70
C SER A 136 -6.95 -0.51 -3.25
N PRO A 137 -7.08 0.20 -4.38
CA PRO A 137 -5.99 1.05 -4.87
C PRO A 137 -5.67 2.16 -3.86
N THR A 138 -4.45 2.69 -3.92
CA THR A 138 -4.07 3.87 -3.14
C THR A 138 -4.39 5.13 -3.92
N ALA A 139 -4.80 6.21 -3.25
CA ALA A 139 -5.11 7.46 -3.96
C ALA A 139 -3.90 7.99 -4.75
N ARG A 140 -2.68 7.89 -4.19
CA ARG A 140 -1.44 8.28 -4.89
C ARG A 140 -1.28 7.55 -6.22
N TRP A 141 -1.55 6.24 -6.27
CA TRP A 141 -1.48 5.47 -7.51
C TRP A 141 -2.55 5.92 -8.51
N VAL A 142 -3.78 6.16 -8.05
CA VAL A 142 -4.84 6.69 -8.91
C VAL A 142 -4.46 8.05 -9.48
N PHE A 143 -3.87 8.96 -8.70
CA PHE A 143 -3.39 10.23 -9.25
C PHE A 143 -2.28 10.04 -10.29
N LEU A 144 -1.36 9.09 -10.05
CA LEU A 144 -0.28 8.80 -10.98
C LEU A 144 -0.78 8.26 -12.31
N THR A 145 -1.81 7.42 -12.33
CA THR A 145 -2.38 6.94 -13.60
C THR A 145 -3.05 8.06 -14.37
N PHE A 146 -3.66 9.02 -13.68
CA PHE A 146 -4.28 10.21 -14.29
C PHE A 146 -3.23 11.26 -14.74
N GLU A 147 -1.97 11.10 -14.36
CA GLU A 147 -0.88 11.94 -14.88
C GLU A 147 -0.71 11.71 -16.39
N GLY A 148 -0.63 12.79 -17.16
CA GLY A 148 -0.53 12.72 -18.63
C GLY A 148 -1.87 12.68 -19.36
N ILE A 149 -3.01 12.74 -18.66
CA ILE A 149 -4.30 13.07 -19.28
C ILE A 149 -4.28 14.57 -19.63
N ASN A 150 -4.31 14.87 -20.93
CA ASN A 150 -4.20 16.24 -21.42
C ASN A 150 -5.52 16.69 -22.06
N THR A 151 -5.86 17.96 -21.82
CA THR A 151 -6.94 18.63 -22.55
C THR A 151 -6.36 19.31 -23.78
N PHE A 152 -6.89 18.99 -24.95
CA PHE A 152 -6.62 19.67 -26.21
C PHE A 152 -7.81 20.55 -26.57
N GLU A 153 -7.56 21.79 -26.95
CA GLU A 153 -8.60 22.72 -27.42
C GLU A 153 -8.29 23.13 -28.85
N PHE A 154 -9.25 22.93 -29.75
CA PHE A 154 -9.13 23.37 -31.14
C PHE A 154 -10.47 23.85 -31.65
N GLN A 155 -10.51 25.07 -32.18
CA GLN A 155 -11.72 25.70 -32.74
C GLN A 155 -12.93 25.60 -31.79
N GLU A 156 -12.76 26.02 -30.53
CA GLU A 156 -13.77 25.96 -29.45
C GLU A 156 -14.21 24.55 -29.01
N HIS A 157 -13.59 23.50 -29.57
CA HIS A 157 -13.85 22.12 -29.17
C HIS A 157 -12.79 21.66 -28.19
N ARG A 158 -13.20 21.42 -26.96
CA ARG A 158 -12.38 20.80 -25.91
C ARG A 158 -12.43 19.28 -26.04
N ARG A 159 -11.27 18.62 -26.06
CA ARG A 159 -11.14 17.16 -26.09
C ARG A 159 -10.12 16.70 -25.07
N VAL A 160 -10.47 15.70 -24.29
CA VAL A 160 -9.55 15.04 -23.36
C VAL A 160 -8.87 13.87 -24.04
N THR A 161 -7.55 13.78 -23.92
CA THR A 161 -6.69 12.77 -24.55
C THR A 161 -5.93 11.98 -23.49
N GLY A 162 -5.59 10.73 -23.78
CA GLY A 162 -4.82 9.86 -22.88
C GLY A 162 -5.65 9.08 -21.86
N ILE A 163 -6.98 9.28 -21.81
CA ILE A 163 -7.85 8.55 -20.89
C ILE A 163 -7.98 7.07 -21.28
N GLN A 164 -7.76 6.20 -20.31
CA GLN A 164 -7.87 4.75 -20.43
C GLN A 164 -9.25 4.25 -19.96
N PRO A 165 -9.73 3.09 -20.43
CA PRO A 165 -11.05 2.57 -20.06
C PRO A 165 -11.26 2.46 -18.55
N TYR A 166 -10.24 1.95 -17.82
CA TYR A 166 -10.31 1.80 -16.36
C TYR A 166 -10.39 3.15 -15.60
N GLN A 167 -9.94 4.25 -16.21
CA GLN A 167 -10.06 5.59 -15.63
C GLN A 167 -11.47 6.12 -15.81
N SER A 168 -12.04 5.97 -17.01
CA SER A 168 -13.44 6.31 -17.29
C SER A 168 -14.40 5.53 -16.41
N ASP A 169 -14.15 4.23 -16.19
CA ASP A 169 -14.97 3.39 -15.31
C ASP A 169 -14.87 3.83 -13.85
N LEU A 170 -13.67 4.25 -13.40
CA LEU A 170 -13.52 4.83 -12.07
C LEU A 170 -14.28 6.16 -11.94
N LEU A 171 -14.24 7.03 -12.95
CA LEU A 171 -14.95 8.31 -12.94
C LEU A 171 -16.47 8.11 -12.85
N LYS A 172 -17.03 7.14 -13.59
CA LYS A 172 -18.44 6.73 -13.50
C LYS A 172 -18.83 6.34 -12.08
N ILE A 173 -17.99 5.55 -11.41
CA ILE A 173 -18.21 5.10 -10.03
C ILE A 173 -18.16 6.27 -9.03
N LEU A 174 -17.30 7.26 -9.26
CA LEU A 174 -17.18 8.43 -8.39
C LEU A 174 -18.32 9.44 -8.58
N GLY A 175 -18.94 9.45 -9.75
CA GLY A 175 -20.15 10.20 -10.09
C GLY A 175 -19.94 11.27 -11.17
N GLN A 176 -21.05 11.80 -11.67
CA GLN A 176 -21.10 12.73 -12.81
C GLN A 176 -20.26 14.00 -12.63
N TRP A 177 -20.12 14.48 -11.39
CA TRP A 177 -19.27 15.63 -11.08
C TRP A 177 -17.80 15.39 -11.39
N TYR A 178 -17.31 14.14 -11.30
CA TYR A 178 -15.94 13.81 -11.66
C TYR A 178 -15.81 13.64 -13.17
N GLU A 179 -16.81 13.03 -13.82
CA GLU A 179 -16.82 12.85 -15.27
C GLU A 179 -16.81 14.18 -16.04
N SER A 180 -17.52 15.19 -15.55
CA SER A 180 -17.64 16.49 -16.23
C SER A 180 -16.30 17.23 -16.36
N PHE A 181 -15.33 16.97 -15.47
CA PHE A 181 -13.98 17.53 -15.60
C PHE A 181 -13.14 16.88 -16.70
N TYR A 182 -13.50 15.65 -17.09
CA TYR A 182 -12.77 14.83 -18.07
C TYR A 182 -13.57 14.57 -19.36
N SER A 183 -14.70 15.25 -19.54
CA SER A 183 -15.57 15.17 -20.73
C SER A 183 -15.27 16.28 -21.74
#